data_AF-A0A4R5VIY8-F1
#
_entry.id   AF-A0A4R5VIY8-F1
#
_cell.length_a   1.000
_cell.length_b   1.000
_cell.length_c   1.000
_cell.angle_alpha   90.00
_cell.angle_beta   90.00
_cell.angle_gamma   90.00
#
_symmetry.space_group_name_H-M   'P 1'
#
loop_
_entity.id
_entity.type
_entity.pdbx_description
1 polymer ?
#
loop_
_entity_poly.entity_id
_entity_poly.type
_entity_poly.pdbx_seq_one_letter_code
_entity_poly.pdbx_strand_id
1 'polypeptide(L)'
;MENDNLKLTSSEIGTLWGEYVNGTMTEIVNRYMISILEDESIKKVFEIAIETWEKQKKNLVSFIEKEGFPVPIGFTESDLNKGAKRLFSDTFCLNYLHIMTIHGLLGHTTAFSVSVRKDLREFYNSCDNDAKSMYDLTIELLLKKGKFQRDPYFYPNESPEFISTKDFTDGFFGKGRVLSATEIISISLNIKKSIMAKTLSIGFSQVTESEEIRKFFEELEKKADENIQALSKIMHKDNLPIPMSWESEVTTSKDSPFSDKLMLYHMGFLAQTAQVYYGTGLASAMRTDLAVVYEKSILKTLALTKNWFDIMVKNKWLEQPPLAPNRKELAQDK
;
A
#
# COMPACT_ATOMS: atom_id res chain seq x y z
N MET A 1 -20.58 -22.96 23.81
CA MET A 1 -21.56 -21.95 23.34
C MET A 1 -21.24 -21.71 21.88
N GLU A 2 -22.16 -22.06 20.98
CA GLU A 2 -22.01 -21.82 19.55
C GLU A 2 -21.85 -20.30 19.29
N ASN A 3 -20.84 -19.93 18.51
CA ASN A 3 -20.39 -18.55 18.29
C ASN A 3 -21.32 -17.70 17.41
N ASP A 4 -22.43 -18.26 16.92
CA ASP A 4 -23.26 -17.64 15.88
C ASP A 4 -24.13 -16.46 16.37
N ASN A 5 -24.11 -16.14 17.66
CA ASN A 5 -24.89 -15.02 18.25
C ASN A 5 -24.03 -13.84 18.75
N LEU A 6 -22.72 -13.82 18.48
CA LEU A 6 -21.85 -12.71 18.90
C LEU A 6 -21.86 -11.59 17.86
N LYS A 7 -22.37 -10.41 18.25
CA LYS A 7 -22.32 -9.19 17.43
C LYS A 7 -20.88 -8.80 17.09
N LEU A 8 -20.68 -8.20 15.92
CA LEU A 8 -19.39 -7.59 15.57
C LEU A 8 -19.02 -6.47 16.55
N THR A 9 -17.76 -6.47 16.96
CA THR A 9 -17.12 -5.31 17.57
C THR A 9 -16.88 -4.21 16.52
N SER A 10 -16.63 -2.98 16.97
CA SER A 10 -16.26 -1.87 16.08
C SER A 10 -15.01 -2.17 15.25
N SER A 11 -14.05 -2.90 15.82
CA SER A 11 -12.82 -3.28 15.12
C SER A 11 -13.10 -4.29 14.02
N GLU A 12 -13.96 -5.28 14.27
CA GLU A 12 -14.32 -6.31 13.28
C GLU A 12 -15.15 -5.75 12.12
N ILE A 13 -16.15 -4.90 12.38
CA ILE A 13 -16.88 -4.26 11.28
C ILE A 13 -15.99 -3.26 10.52
N GLY A 14 -15.07 -2.58 11.24
CA GLY A 14 -14.11 -1.67 10.62
C GLY A 14 -13.16 -2.39 9.66
N THR A 15 -12.67 -3.58 10.01
CA THR A 15 -11.81 -4.38 9.12
C THR A 15 -12.57 -4.90 7.92
N LEU A 16 -13.79 -5.42 8.10
CA LEU A 16 -14.63 -5.89 6.99
C LEU A 16 -14.92 -4.75 5.99
N TRP A 17 -15.27 -3.57 6.50
CA TRP A 17 -15.54 -2.38 5.67
C TRP A 17 -14.28 -1.94 4.90
N GLY A 18 -13.14 -1.82 5.59
CA GLY A 18 -11.89 -1.37 4.99
C GLY A 18 -11.36 -2.33 3.92
N GLU A 19 -11.39 -3.63 4.19
CA GLU A 19 -10.99 -4.67 3.24
C GLU A 19 -11.92 -4.70 2.02
N TYR A 20 -13.22 -4.50 2.22
CA TYR A 20 -14.17 -4.44 1.11
C TYR A 20 -13.89 -3.25 0.17
N VAL A 21 -13.77 -2.04 0.70
CA VAL A 21 -13.57 -0.83 -0.11
C VAL A 21 -12.20 -0.87 -0.81
N ASN A 22 -11.13 -1.23 -0.11
CA ASN A 22 -9.79 -1.33 -0.69
C ASN A 22 -9.69 -2.46 -1.72
N GLY A 23 -10.33 -3.59 -1.45
CA GLY A 23 -10.32 -4.74 -2.36
C GLY A 23 -11.11 -4.49 -3.64
N THR A 24 -12.27 -3.83 -3.58
CA THR A 24 -13.01 -3.45 -4.81
C THR A 24 -12.24 -2.45 -5.66
N MET A 25 -11.50 -1.52 -5.06
CA MET A 25 -10.58 -0.66 -5.82
C MET A 25 -9.49 -1.48 -6.52
N THR A 26 -8.84 -2.38 -5.77
CA THR A 26 -7.74 -3.22 -6.29
C THR A 26 -8.21 -4.17 -7.38
N GLU A 27 -9.43 -4.70 -7.28
CA GLU A 27 -10.11 -5.51 -8.30
C GLU A 27 -10.17 -4.78 -9.64
N ILE A 28 -10.61 -3.52 -9.65
CA ILE A 28 -10.69 -2.73 -10.88
C ILE A 28 -9.31 -2.50 -11.49
N VAL A 29 -8.30 -2.20 -10.66
CA VAL A 29 -6.92 -2.06 -11.13
C VAL A 29 -6.38 -3.37 -11.72
N ASN A 30 -6.60 -4.49 -11.05
CA ASN A 30 -6.15 -5.81 -11.53
C ASN A 30 -6.84 -6.22 -12.83
N ARG A 31 -8.12 -5.90 -12.99
CA ARG A 31 -8.88 -6.17 -14.22
C ARG A 31 -8.44 -5.32 -15.40
N TYR A 32 -7.98 -4.09 -15.16
CA TYR A 32 -7.27 -3.32 -16.18
C TYR A 32 -5.91 -3.92 -16.50
N MET A 33 -5.09 -4.18 -15.47
CA MET A 33 -3.74 -4.67 -15.68
C MET A 33 -3.73 -5.97 -16.48
N ILE A 34 -4.56 -6.95 -16.12
CA ILE A 34 -4.63 -8.22 -16.86
C ILE A 34 -5.06 -8.03 -18.33
N SER A 35 -5.89 -7.03 -18.66
CA SER A 35 -6.34 -6.82 -20.03
C SER A 35 -5.26 -6.26 -20.95
N ILE A 36 -4.22 -5.65 -20.39
CA ILE A 36 -3.09 -5.06 -21.13
C ILE A 36 -1.81 -5.91 -21.09
N LEU A 37 -1.80 -6.99 -20.30
CA LEU A 37 -0.65 -7.87 -20.20
C LEU A 37 -0.40 -8.62 -21.51
N GLU A 38 0.86 -8.83 -21.85
CA GLU A 38 1.28 -9.66 -22.98
C GLU A 38 1.97 -10.95 -22.52
N ASP A 39 2.68 -10.89 -21.40
CA ASP A 39 3.36 -12.02 -20.79
C ASP A 39 2.38 -12.98 -20.10
N GLU A 40 2.20 -14.14 -20.72
CA GLU A 40 1.28 -15.19 -20.26
C GLU A 40 1.60 -15.72 -18.84
N SER A 41 2.86 -15.65 -18.39
CA SER A 41 3.18 -16.05 -17.01
C SER A 41 2.72 -15.03 -15.99
N ILE A 42 2.69 -13.74 -16.34
CA ILE A 42 2.19 -12.67 -15.48
C ILE A 42 0.65 -12.70 -15.47
N LYS A 43 0.01 -12.93 -16.63
CA LYS A 43 -1.45 -13.08 -16.72
C LYS A 43 -1.98 -14.13 -15.76
N LYS A 44 -1.36 -15.32 -15.73
CA LYS A 44 -1.76 -16.40 -14.81
C LYS A 44 -1.71 -15.99 -13.34
N VAL A 45 -0.74 -15.19 -12.93
CA VAL A 45 -0.67 -14.68 -11.55
C VAL A 45 -1.80 -13.69 -11.27
N PHE A 46 -2.17 -12.86 -12.25
CA PHE A 46 -3.33 -11.96 -12.13
C PHE A 46 -4.67 -12.70 -12.14
N GLU A 47 -4.82 -13.79 -12.91
CA GLU A 47 -6.00 -14.66 -12.87
C GLU A 47 -6.22 -15.20 -11.45
N ILE A 48 -5.16 -15.75 -10.84
CA ILE A 48 -5.19 -16.22 -9.44
C ILE A 48 -5.56 -15.09 -8.49
N ALA A 49 -4.98 -13.89 -8.65
CA ALA A 49 -5.28 -12.75 -7.80
C ALA A 49 -6.77 -12.35 -7.86
N ILE A 50 -7.35 -12.33 -9.07
CA ILE A 50 -8.77 -12.00 -9.29
C ILE A 50 -9.67 -13.08 -8.68
N GLU A 51 -9.39 -14.36 -8.93
CA GLU A 51 -10.17 -15.48 -8.38
C GLU A 51 -10.12 -15.52 -6.83
N THR A 52 -8.95 -15.22 -6.26
CA THR A 52 -8.78 -15.12 -4.80
C THR A 52 -9.66 -14.02 -4.23
N TRP A 53 -9.61 -12.83 -4.82
CA TRP A 53 -10.45 -11.71 -4.39
C TRP A 53 -11.95 -12.02 -4.51
N GLU A 54 -12.41 -12.65 -5.60
CA GLU A 54 -13.82 -13.01 -5.78
C GLU A 54 -14.35 -13.89 -4.64
N LYS A 55 -13.53 -14.82 -4.13
CA LYS A 55 -13.87 -15.67 -2.97
C LYS A 55 -13.92 -14.85 -1.69
N GLN A 56 -12.92 -14.01 -1.44
CA GLN A 56 -12.84 -13.16 -0.26
C GLN A 56 -14.00 -12.15 -0.19
N LYS A 57 -14.31 -11.49 -1.32
CA LYS A 57 -15.42 -10.54 -1.46
C LYS A 57 -16.76 -11.16 -1.06
N LYS A 58 -17.05 -12.40 -1.49
CA LYS A 58 -18.29 -13.11 -1.11
C LYS A 58 -18.41 -13.30 0.39
N ASN A 59 -17.32 -13.65 1.06
CA ASN A 59 -17.30 -13.80 2.52
C ASN A 59 -17.46 -12.44 3.23
N LEU A 60 -16.75 -11.40 2.78
CA LEU A 60 -16.89 -10.04 3.30
C LEU A 60 -18.35 -9.56 3.25
N VAL A 61 -18.99 -9.69 2.09
CA VAL A 61 -20.41 -9.36 1.90
C VAL A 61 -21.28 -10.14 2.89
N SER A 62 -21.09 -11.46 2.98
CA SER A 62 -21.88 -12.30 3.88
C SER A 62 -21.74 -11.89 5.35
N PHE A 63 -20.54 -11.56 5.83
CA PHE A 63 -20.34 -11.12 7.21
C PHE A 63 -21.00 -9.76 7.48
N ILE A 64 -20.89 -8.81 6.55
CA ILE A 64 -21.48 -7.47 6.70
C ILE A 64 -23.01 -7.56 6.73
N GLU A 65 -23.62 -8.30 5.79
CA GLU A 65 -25.07 -8.45 5.68
C GLU A 65 -25.69 -9.19 6.87
N LYS A 66 -25.05 -10.28 7.33
CA LYS A 66 -25.53 -11.06 8.49
C LYS A 66 -25.66 -10.24 9.76
N GLU A 67 -24.89 -9.17 9.88
CA GLU A 67 -24.85 -8.28 11.04
C GLU A 67 -25.73 -7.04 10.87
N GLY A 68 -26.47 -6.97 9.76
CA GLY A 68 -27.40 -5.90 9.45
C GLY A 68 -26.73 -4.60 9.03
N PHE A 69 -25.43 -4.62 8.70
CA PHE A 69 -24.73 -3.47 8.14
C PHE A 69 -24.97 -3.40 6.63
N PRO A 70 -25.06 -2.20 6.04
CA PRO A 70 -25.07 -2.06 4.60
C PRO A 70 -23.70 -2.47 4.03
N VAL A 71 -23.72 -3.24 2.95
CA VAL A 71 -22.52 -3.51 2.16
C VAL A 71 -22.06 -2.20 1.51
N PRO A 72 -20.77 -1.83 1.62
CA PRO A 72 -20.29 -0.62 0.96
C PRO A 72 -20.47 -0.68 -0.55
N ILE A 73 -20.58 0.47 -1.21
CA ILE A 73 -20.61 0.53 -2.68
C ILE A 73 -19.21 0.25 -3.24
N GLY A 74 -18.18 0.85 -2.64
CA GLY A 74 -16.80 0.72 -3.13
C GLY A 74 -16.61 1.15 -4.58
N PHE A 75 -15.90 0.33 -5.34
CA PHE A 75 -15.58 0.57 -6.76
C PHE A 75 -16.23 -0.49 -7.66
N THR A 76 -16.64 -0.06 -8.85
CA THR A 76 -17.48 -0.87 -9.75
C THR A 76 -16.95 -0.83 -11.18
N GLU A 77 -17.59 -1.57 -12.09
CA GLU A 77 -17.29 -1.51 -13.53
C GLU A 77 -17.31 -0.08 -14.10
N SER A 78 -18.07 0.84 -13.52
CA SER A 78 -18.10 2.24 -13.96
C SER A 78 -16.78 2.98 -13.73
N ASP A 79 -15.91 2.45 -12.87
CA ASP A 79 -14.58 2.98 -12.60
C ASP A 79 -13.51 2.41 -13.55
N LEU A 80 -13.89 1.54 -14.49
CA LEU A 80 -13.00 0.89 -15.46
C LEU A 80 -13.31 1.30 -16.91
N ASN A 81 -12.32 1.86 -17.60
CA ASN A 81 -12.36 2.03 -19.05
C ASN A 81 -11.74 0.82 -19.76
N LYS A 82 -12.58 -0.14 -20.16
CA LYS A 82 -12.16 -1.41 -20.77
C LYS A 82 -11.41 -1.28 -22.10
N GLY A 83 -11.53 -0.13 -22.78
CA GLY A 83 -10.87 0.14 -24.05
C GLY A 83 -9.58 0.96 -23.94
N ALA A 84 -9.17 1.35 -22.73
CA ALA A 84 -7.98 2.15 -22.55
C ALA A 84 -6.73 1.41 -23.02
N LYS A 85 -5.90 2.11 -23.78
CA LYS A 85 -4.58 1.59 -24.17
C LYS A 85 -3.73 1.37 -22.93
N ARG A 86 -2.75 0.47 -23.11
CA ARG A 86 -1.74 0.14 -22.11
C ARG A 86 -1.06 1.39 -21.60
N LEU A 87 -1.21 1.69 -20.31
CA LEU A 87 -0.58 2.78 -19.58
C LEU A 87 0.71 2.30 -18.92
N PHE A 88 0.73 1.04 -18.46
CA PHE A 88 1.86 0.44 -17.75
C PHE A 88 2.43 -0.79 -18.47
N SER A 89 3.73 -1.01 -18.33
CA SER A 89 4.37 -2.23 -18.82
C SER A 89 3.99 -3.47 -17.99
N ASP A 90 4.27 -4.65 -18.55
CA ASP A 90 4.14 -5.94 -17.86
C ASP A 90 5.02 -6.03 -16.60
N THR A 91 6.22 -5.46 -16.67
CA THR A 91 7.16 -5.44 -15.55
C THR A 91 6.61 -4.60 -14.41
N PHE A 92 6.01 -3.45 -14.71
CA PHE A 92 5.37 -2.63 -13.69
C PHE A 92 4.14 -3.32 -13.11
N CYS A 93 3.26 -3.90 -13.93
CA CYS A 93 2.07 -4.62 -13.45
C CYS A 93 2.46 -5.71 -12.43
N LEU A 94 3.51 -6.51 -12.71
CA LEU A 94 3.98 -7.53 -11.77
C LEU A 94 4.55 -6.95 -10.47
N ASN A 95 5.33 -5.86 -10.56
CA ASN A 95 5.87 -5.18 -9.37
C ASN A 95 4.78 -4.51 -8.52
N TYR A 96 3.79 -3.89 -9.18
CA TYR A 96 2.60 -3.34 -8.54
C TYR A 96 1.86 -4.43 -7.77
N LEU A 97 1.56 -5.56 -8.42
CA LEU A 97 0.85 -6.66 -7.78
C LEU A 97 1.64 -7.17 -6.56
N HIS A 98 2.95 -7.34 -6.68
CA HIS A 98 3.80 -7.75 -5.55
C HIS A 98 3.72 -6.78 -4.36
N ILE A 99 3.82 -5.47 -4.59
CA ILE A 99 3.74 -4.48 -3.51
C ILE A 99 2.33 -4.43 -2.91
N MET A 100 1.29 -4.48 -3.74
CA MET A 100 -0.10 -4.54 -3.25
C MET A 100 -0.38 -5.81 -2.44
N THR A 101 0.21 -6.95 -2.79
CA THR A 101 0.17 -8.17 -1.97
C THR A 101 0.79 -7.96 -0.59
N ILE A 102 1.91 -7.23 -0.49
CA ILE A 102 2.51 -6.88 0.82
C ILE A 102 1.56 -5.99 1.64
N HIS A 103 0.87 -5.05 1.01
CA HIS A 103 -0.14 -4.24 1.69
C HIS A 103 -1.32 -5.07 2.17
N GLY A 104 -1.83 -5.99 1.34
CA GLY A 104 -2.89 -6.92 1.71
C GLY A 104 -2.51 -7.84 2.88
N LEU A 105 -1.29 -8.40 2.85
CA LEU A 105 -0.78 -9.24 3.93
C LEU A 105 -0.78 -8.51 5.29
N LEU A 106 -0.31 -7.26 5.33
CA LEU A 106 -0.33 -6.46 6.56
C LEU A 106 -1.75 -6.09 7.01
N GLY A 107 -2.66 -5.82 6.06
CA GLY A 107 -4.08 -5.56 6.31
C GLY A 107 -4.76 -6.76 6.96
N HIS A 108 -4.62 -7.94 6.35
CA HIS A 108 -5.22 -9.18 6.81
C HIS A 108 -4.68 -9.62 8.18
N THR A 109 -3.37 -9.49 8.42
CA THR A 109 -2.79 -9.82 9.74
C THR A 109 -3.29 -8.85 10.82
N THR A 110 -3.50 -7.58 10.48
CA THR A 110 -4.11 -6.60 11.41
C THR A 110 -5.57 -6.99 11.70
N ALA A 111 -6.34 -7.34 10.66
CA ALA A 111 -7.73 -7.76 10.79
C ALA A 111 -7.88 -9.04 11.62
N PHE A 112 -6.99 -10.02 11.39
CA PHE A 112 -6.89 -11.23 12.21
C PHE A 112 -6.63 -10.90 13.68
N SER A 113 -5.67 -10.01 13.96
CA SER A 113 -5.23 -9.67 15.32
C SER A 113 -6.28 -8.95 16.17
N VAL A 114 -7.26 -8.30 15.53
CA VAL A 114 -8.38 -7.62 16.23
C VAL A 114 -9.67 -8.45 16.26
N SER A 115 -9.69 -9.63 15.64
CA SER A 115 -10.90 -10.46 15.52
C SER A 115 -11.15 -11.31 16.77
N VAL A 116 -12.30 -11.07 17.41
CA VAL A 116 -12.73 -11.76 18.64
C VAL A 116 -13.62 -12.96 18.31
N ARG A 117 -14.42 -12.90 17.25
CA ARG A 117 -15.21 -14.03 16.77
C ARG A 117 -14.34 -15.05 16.05
N LYS A 118 -14.66 -16.33 16.25
CA LYS A 118 -13.89 -17.45 15.70
C LYS A 118 -14.00 -17.54 14.18
N ASP A 119 -15.19 -17.35 13.63
CA ASP A 119 -15.45 -17.37 12.19
C ASP A 119 -14.66 -16.28 11.45
N LEU A 120 -14.57 -15.08 12.01
CA LEU A 120 -13.74 -14.00 11.47
C LEU A 120 -12.24 -14.31 11.56
N ARG A 121 -11.77 -14.89 12.68
CA ARG A 121 -10.37 -15.33 12.75
C ARG A 121 -10.06 -16.40 11.72
N GLU A 122 -10.96 -17.36 11.50
CA GLU A 122 -10.78 -18.40 10.48
C GLU A 122 -10.77 -17.80 9.07
N PHE A 123 -11.67 -16.85 8.80
CA PHE A 123 -11.71 -16.12 7.53
C PHE A 123 -10.42 -15.33 7.27
N TYR A 124 -9.99 -14.47 8.22
CA TYR A 124 -8.77 -13.68 8.04
C TYR A 124 -7.50 -14.53 8.04
N ASN A 125 -7.46 -15.66 8.75
CA ASN A 125 -6.37 -16.62 8.64
C ASN A 125 -6.30 -17.26 7.24
N SER A 126 -7.45 -17.51 6.60
CA SER A 126 -7.49 -17.92 5.19
C SER A 126 -6.96 -16.81 4.27
N CYS A 127 -7.38 -15.57 4.47
CA CYS A 127 -6.92 -14.43 3.69
C CYS A 127 -5.39 -14.21 3.83
N ASP A 128 -4.85 -14.37 5.03
CA ASP A 128 -3.40 -14.34 5.30
C ASP A 128 -2.66 -15.44 4.53
N ASN A 129 -3.21 -16.65 4.44
CA ASN A 129 -2.61 -17.74 3.67
C ASN A 129 -2.67 -17.50 2.16
N ASP A 130 -3.77 -16.93 1.66
CA ASP A 130 -3.89 -16.51 0.27
C ASP A 130 -2.84 -15.44 -0.06
N ALA A 131 -2.68 -14.44 0.81
CA ALA A 131 -1.69 -13.36 0.64
C ALA A 131 -0.24 -13.88 0.67
N LYS A 132 0.09 -14.82 1.55
CA LYS A 132 1.41 -15.50 1.55
C LYS A 132 1.66 -16.25 0.24
N SER A 133 0.67 -17.00 -0.23
CA SER A 133 0.76 -17.73 -1.51
C SER A 133 0.96 -16.77 -2.69
N MET A 134 0.24 -15.65 -2.71
CA MET A 134 0.42 -14.59 -3.71
C MET A 134 1.79 -13.92 -3.62
N TYR A 135 2.33 -13.74 -2.41
CA TYR A 135 3.66 -13.18 -2.21
C TYR A 135 4.71 -14.10 -2.83
N ASP A 136 4.64 -15.39 -2.54
CA ASP A 136 5.55 -16.40 -3.10
C ASP A 136 5.46 -16.45 -4.63
N LEU A 137 4.25 -16.47 -5.20
CA LEU A 137 4.05 -16.45 -6.66
C LEU A 137 4.66 -15.20 -7.32
N THR A 138 4.40 -14.03 -6.76
CA THR A 138 4.88 -12.76 -7.34
C THR A 138 6.39 -12.61 -7.21
N ILE A 139 6.97 -12.95 -6.05
CA ILE A 139 8.41 -12.83 -5.82
C ILE A 139 9.20 -13.85 -6.65
N GLU A 140 8.74 -15.11 -6.75
CA GLU A 140 9.39 -16.13 -7.58
C GLU A 140 9.39 -15.72 -9.05
N LEU A 141 8.27 -15.17 -9.54
CA LEU A 141 8.19 -14.72 -10.92
C LEU A 141 9.09 -13.51 -11.20
N LEU A 142 9.13 -12.53 -10.29
CA LEU A 142 10.05 -11.39 -10.38
C LEU A 142 11.52 -11.84 -10.37
N LEU A 143 11.87 -12.80 -9.52
CA LEU A 143 13.21 -13.39 -9.44
C LEU A 143 13.57 -14.12 -10.73
N LYS A 144 12.68 -14.98 -11.24
CA LYS A 144 12.88 -15.73 -12.48
C LYS A 144 13.07 -14.82 -13.69
N LYS A 145 12.39 -13.68 -13.73
CA LYS A 145 12.51 -12.68 -14.81
C LYS A 145 13.72 -11.74 -14.64
N GLY A 146 14.48 -11.86 -13.54
CA GLY A 146 15.57 -10.94 -13.22
C GLY A 146 15.11 -9.51 -12.95
N LYS A 147 13.84 -9.33 -12.57
CA LYS A 147 13.21 -8.03 -12.29
C LYS A 147 13.05 -7.76 -10.80
N PHE A 148 13.37 -8.72 -9.93
CA PHE A 148 13.42 -8.49 -8.49
C PHE A 148 14.77 -7.91 -8.06
N GLN A 149 14.74 -6.73 -7.45
CA GLN A 149 15.93 -6.19 -6.81
C GLN A 149 16.11 -6.72 -5.40
N ARG A 150 17.24 -7.39 -5.18
CA ARG A 150 17.70 -7.85 -3.88
C ARG A 150 18.27 -6.69 -3.08
N ASP A 151 18.11 -6.79 -1.77
CA ASP A 151 18.74 -5.86 -0.82
C ASP A 151 20.26 -6.13 -0.74
N PRO A 152 21.06 -5.16 -0.25
CA PRO A 152 22.51 -5.31 -0.15
C PRO A 152 22.91 -6.52 0.72
N TYR A 153 24.02 -7.17 0.34
CA TYR A 153 24.59 -8.27 1.13
C TYR A 153 25.45 -7.75 2.27
N PHE A 154 25.19 -8.24 3.49
CA PHE A 154 26.07 -8.07 4.63
C PHE A 154 26.77 -9.39 4.92
N TYR A 155 28.05 -9.32 5.30
CA TYR A 155 28.85 -10.49 5.63
C TYR A 155 28.86 -10.72 7.14
N PRO A 156 28.86 -11.97 7.61
CA PRO A 156 28.83 -12.28 9.03
C PRO A 156 30.14 -11.88 9.71
N ASN A 157 30.03 -11.39 10.95
CA ASN A 157 31.17 -11.23 11.86
C ASN A 157 31.53 -12.58 12.51
N GLU A 158 32.75 -12.70 13.05
CA GLU A 158 33.22 -13.91 13.73
C GLU A 158 32.44 -14.23 15.01
N SER A 159 31.95 -13.20 15.71
CA SER A 159 31.17 -13.32 16.95
C SER A 159 30.20 -12.16 17.11
N PRO A 160 29.14 -12.29 17.95
CA PRO A 160 28.30 -11.16 18.32
C PRO A 160 29.10 -10.03 18.98
N GLU A 161 28.80 -8.78 18.62
CA GLU A 161 29.44 -7.58 19.17
C GLU A 161 28.43 -6.74 19.95
N PHE A 162 28.90 -6.01 20.97
CA PHE A 162 28.09 -5.08 21.75
C PHE A 162 28.39 -3.64 21.35
N ILE A 163 27.35 -2.81 21.31
CA ILE A 163 27.50 -1.37 21.14
C ILE A 163 28.26 -0.83 22.37
N SER A 164 29.49 -0.35 22.15
CA SER A 164 30.40 0.09 23.20
C SER A 164 30.43 1.61 23.39
N THR A 165 29.87 2.37 22.45
CA THR A 165 29.94 3.84 22.43
C THR A 165 28.59 4.46 22.09
N LYS A 166 28.31 5.61 22.72
CA LYS A 166 27.03 6.35 22.52
C LYS A 166 26.91 6.98 21.13
N ASP A 167 28.01 7.16 20.42
CA ASP A 167 28.03 7.69 19.06
C ASP A 167 27.52 6.71 18.00
N PHE A 168 27.17 5.48 18.39
CA PHE A 168 26.44 4.56 17.53
C PHE A 168 25.14 5.16 16.95
N THR A 169 24.51 6.09 17.68
CA THR A 169 23.29 6.79 17.23
C THR A 169 23.57 8.04 16.37
N ASP A 170 24.83 8.43 16.19
CA ASP A 170 25.19 9.57 15.34
C ASP A 170 24.98 9.23 13.86
N GLY A 171 24.27 10.11 13.16
CA GLY A 171 24.07 10.05 11.71
C GLY A 171 24.71 11.22 10.95
N PHE A 172 25.04 12.30 11.65
CA PHE A 172 25.44 13.57 11.03
C PHE A 172 26.96 13.72 10.96
N PHE A 173 27.65 13.47 12.07
CA PHE A 173 29.08 13.78 12.20
C PHE A 173 30.00 12.59 11.86
N GLY A 174 29.41 11.43 11.58
CA GLY A 174 30.03 10.38 10.75
C GLY A 174 31.27 9.74 11.37
N LYS A 175 31.20 9.34 12.64
CA LYS A 175 32.29 8.64 13.35
C LYS A 175 32.51 7.17 12.93
N GLY A 176 32.19 6.82 11.68
CA GLY A 176 32.46 5.50 11.10
C GLY A 176 31.33 4.46 11.24
N ARG A 177 30.23 4.75 11.93
CA ARG A 177 29.07 3.85 11.99
C ARG A 177 28.29 3.88 10.67
N VAL A 178 28.09 2.71 10.07
CA VAL A 178 27.26 2.49 8.86
C VAL A 178 25.88 1.92 9.22
N LEU A 179 24.97 1.88 8.25
CA LEU A 179 23.62 1.33 8.39
C LEU A 179 23.64 -0.12 8.92
N SER A 180 22.78 -0.39 9.90
CA SER A 180 22.56 -1.76 10.38
C SER A 180 21.56 -2.50 9.48
N ALA A 181 21.57 -3.83 9.53
CA ALA A 181 20.62 -4.64 8.76
C ALA A 181 19.16 -4.32 9.16
N THR A 182 18.93 -4.01 10.45
CA THR A 182 17.62 -3.61 10.97
C THR A 182 17.13 -2.28 10.41
N GLU A 183 18.02 -1.34 10.10
CA GLU A 183 17.67 -0.09 9.41
C GLU A 183 17.44 -0.32 7.91
N ILE A 184 18.24 -1.20 7.28
CA ILE A 184 18.11 -1.53 5.85
C ILE A 184 16.74 -2.11 5.51
N ILE A 185 16.15 -2.94 6.38
CA ILE A 185 14.80 -3.48 6.19
C ILE A 185 13.80 -2.35 5.91
N SER A 186 13.77 -1.35 6.80
CA SER A 186 12.87 -0.20 6.68
C SER A 186 13.23 0.64 5.46
N ILE A 187 14.50 0.99 5.27
CA ILE A 187 14.94 1.85 4.15
C ILE A 187 14.57 1.23 2.80
N SER A 188 14.90 -0.04 2.58
CA SER A 188 14.65 -0.72 1.30
C SER A 188 13.15 -0.82 0.98
N LEU A 189 12.34 -1.28 1.95
CA LEU A 189 10.89 -1.38 1.76
C LEU A 189 10.26 -0.02 1.47
N ASN A 190 10.71 1.03 2.16
CA ASN A 190 10.20 2.39 1.99
C ASN A 190 10.56 2.96 0.62
N ILE A 191 11.79 2.76 0.14
CA ILE A 191 12.19 3.20 -1.20
C ILE A 191 11.38 2.45 -2.27
N LYS A 192 11.26 1.12 -2.19
CA LYS A 192 10.48 0.31 -3.17
C LYS A 192 9.03 0.77 -3.27
N LYS A 193 8.36 1.02 -2.12
CA LYS A 193 6.99 1.53 -2.09
C LYS A 193 6.88 2.97 -2.62
N SER A 194 7.88 3.81 -2.34
CA SER A 194 7.92 5.18 -2.86
C SER A 194 8.11 5.21 -4.38
N ILE A 195 8.93 4.30 -4.94
CA ILE A 195 9.11 4.16 -6.39
C ILE A 195 7.79 3.78 -7.07
N MET A 196 7.03 2.84 -6.48
CA MET A 196 5.68 2.52 -6.97
C MET A 196 4.76 3.74 -6.94
N ALA A 197 4.68 4.44 -5.81
CA ALA A 197 3.84 5.63 -5.67
C ALA A 197 4.23 6.74 -6.66
N LYS A 198 5.52 6.99 -6.86
CA LYS A 198 6.03 7.94 -7.87
C LYS A 198 5.59 7.53 -9.27
N THR A 199 5.76 6.26 -9.63
CA THR A 199 5.43 5.74 -10.96
C THR A 199 3.93 5.81 -11.26
N LEU A 200 3.09 5.47 -10.28
CA LEU A 200 1.63 5.66 -10.38
C LEU A 200 1.25 7.13 -10.51
N SER A 201 1.91 8.02 -9.76
CA SER A 201 1.66 9.47 -9.83
C SER A 201 1.94 10.00 -11.24
N ILE A 202 3.05 9.58 -11.86
CA ILE A 202 3.37 9.93 -13.26
C ILE A 202 2.28 9.40 -14.19
N GLY A 203 1.95 8.11 -14.12
CA GLY A 203 0.93 7.51 -14.98
C GLY A 203 -0.46 8.14 -14.83
N PHE A 204 -0.90 8.42 -13.61
CA PHE A 204 -2.20 9.02 -13.34
C PHE A 204 -2.25 10.51 -13.70
N SER A 205 -1.17 11.27 -13.46
CA SER A 205 -1.07 12.66 -13.91
C SER A 205 -1.16 12.79 -15.43
N GLN A 206 -0.61 11.82 -16.16
CA GLN A 206 -0.64 11.77 -17.62
C GLN A 206 -2.05 11.60 -18.20
N VAL A 207 -2.95 10.92 -17.49
CA VAL A 207 -4.26 10.49 -18.03
C VAL A 207 -5.47 11.14 -17.37
N THR A 208 -5.33 11.73 -16.17
CA THR A 208 -6.45 12.44 -15.51
C THR A 208 -6.89 13.65 -16.32
N GLU A 209 -8.21 13.85 -16.43
CA GLU A 209 -8.80 15.00 -17.12
C GLU A 209 -8.87 16.25 -16.23
N SER A 210 -8.92 16.06 -14.91
CA SER A 210 -9.02 17.15 -13.94
C SER A 210 -7.68 17.80 -13.65
N GLU A 211 -7.57 19.11 -13.86
CA GLU A 211 -6.38 19.89 -13.55
C GLU A 211 -6.05 19.90 -12.05
N GLU A 212 -7.08 19.94 -11.19
CA GLU A 212 -6.91 19.90 -9.73
C GLU A 212 -6.29 18.56 -9.29
N ILE A 213 -6.79 17.46 -9.86
CA ILE A 213 -6.31 16.12 -9.55
C ILE A 213 -4.91 15.88 -10.16
N ARG A 214 -4.64 16.40 -11.36
CA ARG A 214 -3.31 16.37 -11.96
C ARG A 214 -2.27 17.04 -11.07
N LYS A 215 -2.55 18.25 -10.57
CA LYS A 215 -1.65 18.97 -9.65
C LYS A 215 -1.41 18.18 -8.37
N PHE A 216 -2.43 17.50 -7.85
CA PHE A 216 -2.28 16.62 -6.69
C PHE A 216 -1.34 15.44 -6.99
N PHE A 217 -1.47 14.80 -8.16
CA PHE A 217 -0.55 13.72 -8.57
C PHE A 217 0.88 14.22 -8.80
N GLU A 218 1.07 15.39 -9.42
CA GLU A 218 2.40 16.03 -9.57
C GLU A 218 3.03 16.35 -8.19
N GLU A 219 2.23 16.80 -7.22
CA GLU A 219 2.70 17.01 -5.85
C GLU A 219 3.12 15.69 -5.19
N LEU A 220 2.33 14.62 -5.33
CA LEU A 220 2.67 13.29 -4.82
C LEU A 220 3.95 12.73 -5.44
N GLU A 221 4.11 12.85 -6.76
CA GLU A 221 5.31 12.45 -7.47
C GLU A 221 6.54 13.13 -6.87
N LYS A 222 6.49 14.46 -6.74
CA LYS A 222 7.57 15.26 -6.17
C LYS A 222 7.91 14.82 -4.75
N LYS A 223 6.90 14.56 -3.91
CA LYS A 223 7.11 14.14 -2.52
C LYS A 223 7.66 12.73 -2.40
N ALA A 224 7.22 11.80 -3.25
CA ALA A 224 7.80 10.48 -3.35
C ALA A 224 9.27 10.55 -3.77
N ASP A 225 9.60 11.38 -4.78
CA ASP A 225 10.97 11.58 -5.25
C ASP A 225 11.88 12.20 -4.17
N GLU A 226 11.41 13.25 -3.47
CA GLU A 226 12.14 13.85 -2.35
C GLU A 226 12.48 12.80 -1.26
N ASN A 227 11.56 11.87 -0.97
CA ASN A 227 11.78 10.82 0.02
C ASN A 227 12.73 9.73 -0.47
N ILE A 228 12.61 9.31 -1.73
CA ILE A 228 13.55 8.39 -2.37
C ILE A 228 14.96 8.97 -2.29
N GLN A 229 15.15 10.22 -2.74
CA GLN A 229 16.46 10.88 -2.72
C GLN A 229 17.05 10.99 -1.31
N ALA A 230 16.23 11.33 -0.30
CA ALA A 230 16.68 11.44 1.08
C ALA A 230 17.21 10.11 1.64
N LEU A 231 16.49 9.02 1.43
CA LEU A 231 16.90 7.68 1.87
C LEU A 231 18.07 7.14 1.05
N SER A 232 18.04 7.32 -0.27
CA SER A 232 19.12 6.93 -1.19
C SER A 232 20.44 7.64 -0.86
N LYS A 233 20.40 8.92 -0.48
CA LYS A 233 21.60 9.65 -0.03
C LYS A 233 22.24 8.99 1.19
N ILE A 234 21.44 8.48 2.12
CA ILE A 234 21.93 7.77 3.31
C ILE A 234 22.55 6.42 2.91
N MET A 235 21.90 5.65 2.02
CA MET A 235 22.47 4.39 1.51
C MET A 235 23.80 4.62 0.77
N HIS A 236 23.87 5.64 -0.09
CA HIS A 236 25.07 5.95 -0.85
C HIS A 236 26.24 6.40 0.01
N LYS A 237 26.00 7.11 1.12
CA LYS A 237 27.05 7.48 2.09
C LYS A 237 27.80 6.24 2.62
N ASP A 238 27.10 5.11 2.70
CA ASP A 238 27.64 3.84 3.18
C ASP A 238 27.98 2.87 2.02
N ASN A 239 28.10 3.38 0.79
CA ASN A 239 28.40 2.63 -0.44
C ASN A 239 27.42 1.50 -0.75
N LEU A 240 26.15 1.64 -0.36
CA LEU A 240 25.11 0.65 -0.63
C LEU A 240 24.35 0.95 -1.92
N PRO A 241 23.93 -0.09 -2.67
CA PRO A 241 23.09 0.07 -3.85
C PRO A 241 21.67 0.49 -3.45
N ILE A 242 21.00 1.24 -4.34
CA ILE A 242 19.62 1.69 -4.15
C ILE A 242 18.67 0.95 -5.10
N PRO A 243 17.39 0.77 -4.73
CA PRO A 243 16.36 0.28 -5.63
C PRO A 243 16.26 1.02 -6.97
N MET A 244 16.07 0.27 -8.06
CA MET A 244 15.87 0.75 -9.43
C MET A 244 14.49 1.42 -9.54
N SER A 245 14.47 2.58 -10.19
CA SER A 245 13.24 3.33 -10.46
C SER A 245 12.47 2.79 -11.67
N TRP A 246 11.19 3.12 -11.81
CA TRP A 246 10.28 2.52 -12.81
C TRP A 246 9.60 3.54 -13.72
N GLU A 247 10.13 4.75 -13.86
CA GLU A 247 9.53 5.79 -14.70
C GLU A 247 9.45 5.38 -16.17
N SER A 248 10.39 4.56 -16.64
CA SER A 248 10.37 4.00 -18.01
C SER A 248 9.27 2.96 -18.24
N GLU A 249 8.61 2.49 -17.18
CA GLU A 249 7.53 1.51 -17.28
C GLU A 249 6.15 2.16 -17.48
N VAL A 250 6.08 3.50 -17.46
CA VAL A 250 4.92 4.27 -17.90
C VAL A 250 5.03 4.49 -19.42
N THR A 251 4.01 4.08 -20.14
CA THR A 251 3.94 4.24 -21.61
C THR A 251 3.50 5.66 -22.00
N THR A 252 3.37 5.91 -23.30
CA THR A 252 2.87 7.18 -23.84
C THR A 252 1.33 7.28 -23.94
N SER A 253 0.59 6.29 -23.42
CA SER A 253 -0.88 6.28 -23.50
C SER A 253 -1.50 7.45 -22.74
N LYS A 254 -2.38 8.20 -23.40
CA LYS A 254 -3.18 9.27 -22.79
C LYS A 254 -4.60 8.83 -22.45
N ASP A 255 -4.93 7.56 -22.70
CA ASP A 255 -6.26 7.02 -22.47
C ASP A 255 -6.36 6.62 -21.00
N SER A 256 -7.21 7.30 -20.21
CA SER A 256 -7.38 6.95 -18.80
C SER A 256 -8.05 5.58 -18.66
N PRO A 257 -7.41 4.62 -17.98
CA PRO A 257 -8.02 3.32 -17.70
C PRO A 257 -9.01 3.36 -16.54
N PHE A 258 -8.99 4.43 -15.73
CA PHE A 258 -9.74 4.53 -14.49
C PHE A 258 -10.50 5.84 -14.39
N SER A 259 -11.53 5.86 -13.54
CA SER A 259 -12.14 7.12 -13.12
C SER A 259 -11.16 7.95 -12.26
N ASP A 260 -11.30 9.27 -12.32
CA ASP A 260 -10.57 10.19 -11.42
C ASP A 260 -10.81 9.86 -9.95
N LYS A 261 -12.03 9.41 -9.60
CA LYS A 261 -12.38 8.90 -8.26
C LYS A 261 -11.47 7.76 -7.82
N LEU A 262 -11.31 6.74 -8.68
CA LEU A 262 -10.48 5.58 -8.37
C LEU A 262 -9.01 5.95 -8.26
N MET A 263 -8.46 6.71 -9.23
CA MET A 263 -7.06 7.12 -9.19
C MET A 263 -6.76 7.93 -7.94
N LEU A 264 -7.64 8.87 -7.58
CA LEU A 264 -7.46 9.71 -6.39
C LEU A 264 -7.58 8.90 -5.10
N TYR A 265 -8.56 8.00 -4.98
CA TYR A 265 -8.67 7.10 -3.83
C TYR A 265 -7.43 6.21 -3.69
N HIS A 266 -6.95 5.61 -4.78
CA HIS A 266 -5.79 4.74 -4.78
C HIS A 266 -4.55 5.45 -4.26
N MET A 267 -4.29 6.67 -4.74
CA MET A 267 -3.15 7.46 -4.26
C MET A 267 -3.31 7.92 -2.80
N GLY A 268 -4.53 8.19 -2.34
CA GLY A 268 -4.83 8.44 -0.94
C GLY A 268 -4.55 7.24 -0.04
N PHE A 269 -4.97 6.05 -0.47
CA PHE A 269 -4.65 4.78 0.22
C PHE A 269 -3.14 4.58 0.33
N LEU A 270 -2.38 4.82 -0.74
CA LEU A 270 -0.92 4.75 -0.70
C LEU A 270 -0.30 5.78 0.25
N ALA A 271 -0.83 7.01 0.30
CA ALA A 271 -0.38 8.03 1.24
C ALA A 271 -0.69 7.66 2.70
N GLN A 272 -1.87 7.09 2.98
CA GLN A 272 -2.22 6.63 4.33
C GLN A 272 -1.34 5.46 4.78
N THR A 273 -1.14 4.45 3.93
CA THR A 273 -0.25 3.32 4.23
C THR A 273 1.21 3.76 4.34
N ALA A 274 1.60 4.87 3.70
CA ALA A 274 2.92 5.48 3.87
C ALA A 274 3.20 5.96 5.28
N GLN A 275 2.20 6.51 5.96
CA GLN A 275 2.38 6.91 7.36
C GLN A 275 2.73 5.70 8.25
N VAL A 276 2.13 4.53 7.99
CA VAL A 276 2.41 3.30 8.73
C VAL A 276 3.88 2.90 8.54
N TYR A 277 4.34 2.77 7.29
CA TYR A 277 5.70 2.26 7.05
C TYR A 277 6.80 3.28 7.34
N TYR A 278 6.53 4.59 7.23
CA TYR A 278 7.44 5.63 7.73
C TYR A 278 7.50 5.62 9.26
N GLY A 279 6.36 5.40 9.94
CA GLY A 279 6.32 5.24 11.39
C GLY A 279 7.12 4.02 11.87
N THR A 280 7.01 2.88 11.18
CA THR A 280 7.84 1.71 11.45
C THR A 280 9.33 2.02 11.22
N GLY A 281 9.67 2.73 10.14
CA GLY A 281 11.06 3.15 9.88
C GLY A 281 11.60 4.11 10.94
N LEU A 282 10.78 5.03 11.43
CA LEU A 282 11.13 5.91 12.55
C LEU A 282 11.37 5.11 13.83
N ALA A 283 10.50 4.15 14.13
CA ALA A 283 10.60 3.32 15.33
C ALA A 283 11.84 2.42 15.34
N SER A 284 12.32 1.98 14.17
CA SER A 284 13.53 1.16 14.02
C SER A 284 14.82 1.97 13.84
N ALA A 285 14.73 3.28 13.56
CA ALA A 285 15.89 4.12 13.32
C ALA A 285 16.70 4.35 14.60
N MET A 286 17.93 3.82 14.63
CA MET A 286 18.88 4.13 15.71
C MET A 286 19.71 5.37 15.39
N ARG A 287 19.91 5.63 14.10
CA ARG A 287 20.65 6.78 13.57
C ARG A 287 19.78 8.04 13.55
N THR A 288 20.31 9.13 14.11
CA THR A 288 19.58 10.41 14.22
C THR A 288 19.27 11.06 12.87
N ASP A 289 20.09 10.87 11.85
CA ASP A 289 19.81 11.34 10.48
C ASP A 289 18.61 10.62 9.85
N LEU A 290 18.52 9.30 10.03
CA LEU A 290 17.37 8.49 9.60
C LEU A 290 16.07 8.90 10.29
N ALA A 291 16.11 9.08 11.62
CA ALA A 291 14.95 9.52 12.39
C ALA A 291 14.39 10.85 11.83
N VAL A 292 15.26 11.83 11.58
CA VAL A 292 14.88 13.12 11.00
C VAL A 292 14.30 12.98 9.58
N VAL A 293 14.82 12.07 8.76
CA VAL A 293 14.26 11.80 7.42
C VAL A 293 12.83 11.25 7.55
N TYR A 294 12.61 10.25 8.41
CA TYR A 294 11.29 9.67 8.60
C TYR A 294 10.27 10.65 9.20
N GLU A 295 10.65 11.44 10.20
CA GLU A 295 9.79 12.49 10.77
C GLU A 295 9.34 13.49 9.70
N LYS A 296 10.27 13.96 8.87
CA LYS A 296 9.95 14.87 7.76
C LYS A 296 9.01 14.21 6.74
N SER A 297 9.23 12.94 6.40
CA SER A 297 8.36 12.19 5.49
C SER A 297 6.95 12.04 6.05
N ILE A 298 6.80 11.76 7.35
CA ILE A 298 5.50 11.67 8.04
C ILE A 298 4.78 13.02 7.96
N LEU A 299 5.44 14.11 8.36
CA LEU A 299 4.83 15.45 8.35
C LEU A 299 4.37 15.89 6.96
N LYS A 300 5.18 15.64 5.92
CA LYS A 300 4.80 15.91 4.52
C LYS A 300 3.60 15.08 4.08
N THR A 301 3.57 13.80 4.46
CA THR A 301 2.48 12.88 4.10
C THR A 301 1.17 13.28 4.76
N LEU A 302 1.19 13.79 6.00
CA LEU A 302 -0.02 14.31 6.66
C LEU A 302 -0.66 15.46 5.88
N ALA A 303 0.14 16.38 5.34
CA ALA A 303 -0.37 17.47 4.51
C ALA A 303 -1.00 16.95 3.20
N LEU A 304 -0.37 15.97 2.56
CA LEU A 304 -0.91 15.30 1.37
C LEU A 304 -2.24 14.59 1.66
N THR A 305 -2.32 13.84 2.76
CA THR A 305 -3.56 13.14 3.14
C THR A 305 -4.69 14.12 3.45
N LYS A 306 -4.39 15.30 4.02
CA LYS A 306 -5.39 16.36 4.20
C LYS A 306 -5.89 16.89 2.85
N ASN A 307 -4.99 17.23 1.93
CA ASN A 307 -5.36 17.72 0.60
C ASN A 307 -6.21 16.69 -0.16
N TRP A 308 -5.79 15.42 -0.13
CA TRP A 308 -6.57 14.30 -0.66
C TRP A 308 -7.99 14.24 -0.08
N PHE A 309 -8.12 14.32 1.25
CA PHE A 309 -9.42 14.29 1.91
C PHE A 309 -10.30 15.46 1.46
N ASP A 310 -9.76 16.68 1.38
CA ASP A 310 -10.49 17.87 0.94
C ASP A 310 -11.02 17.69 -0.49
N ILE A 311 -10.21 17.18 -1.43
CA ILE A 311 -10.63 16.92 -2.82
C ILE A 311 -11.70 15.82 -2.87
N MET A 312 -11.51 14.73 -2.12
CA MET A 312 -12.48 13.62 -2.13
C MET A 312 -13.84 14.04 -1.52
N VAL A 313 -13.84 14.85 -0.46
CA VAL A 313 -15.07 15.40 0.14
C VAL A 313 -15.76 16.36 -0.83
N LYS A 314 -15.02 17.28 -1.45
CA LYS A 314 -15.55 18.22 -2.46
C LYS A 314 -16.30 17.49 -3.57
N ASN A 315 -15.79 16.34 -4.01
CA ASN A 315 -16.38 15.54 -5.08
C ASN A 315 -17.37 14.46 -4.58
N LYS A 316 -17.62 14.36 -3.27
CA LYS A 316 -18.48 13.33 -2.64
C LYS A 316 -18.04 11.89 -2.98
N TRP A 317 -16.74 11.67 -2.94
CA TRP A 317 -16.10 10.41 -3.33
C TRP A 317 -15.66 9.54 -2.15
N LEU A 318 -15.89 9.97 -0.91
CA LEU A 318 -15.71 9.13 0.27
C LEU A 318 -17.03 8.53 0.70
N GLU A 319 -17.07 7.21 0.71
CA GLU A 319 -18.11 6.47 1.42
C GLU A 319 -17.85 6.55 2.93
N GLN A 320 -18.91 6.75 3.71
CA GLN A 320 -18.80 6.91 5.15
C GLN A 320 -18.65 5.52 5.82
N PRO A 321 -17.60 5.29 6.62
CA PRO A 321 -17.50 4.06 7.40
C PRO A 321 -18.51 4.03 8.56
N PRO A 322 -18.76 2.86 9.18
CA PRO A 322 -19.57 2.76 10.39
C PRO A 322 -19.03 3.66 11.49
N LEU A 323 -19.91 4.48 12.08
CA LEU A 323 -19.55 5.45 13.12
C LEU A 323 -19.98 4.98 14.50
N ALA A 324 -19.24 5.44 15.52
CA ALA A 324 -19.73 5.37 16.89
C ALA A 324 -21.03 6.20 17.02
N PRO A 325 -22.02 5.73 17.78
CA PRO A 325 -23.28 6.45 17.94
C PRO A 325 -23.06 7.80 18.65
N ASN A 326 -23.49 8.89 18.01
CA ASN A 326 -23.46 10.23 18.59
C ASN A 326 -24.55 10.37 19.67
N ARG A 327 -24.19 10.10 20.93
CA ARG A 327 -25.15 10.13 22.05
C ARG A 327 -25.76 11.50 22.32
N LYS A 328 -25.09 12.60 21.92
CA LYS A 328 -25.61 13.97 22.11
C LYS A 328 -26.71 14.27 21.11
N GLU A 329 -26.50 13.93 19.85
CA GLU A 329 -27.49 14.10 18.77
C GLU A 329 -28.73 13.24 19.02
N LEU A 330 -28.55 11.96 19.37
CA LEU A 330 -29.65 11.05 19.72
C LEU A 330 -30.48 11.50 20.94
N ALA A 331 -29.92 12.37 21.80
CA ALA A 331 -30.63 12.91 22.96
C ALA A 331 -31.40 14.21 22.63
N GLN A 332 -31.10 14.87 21.51
CA GLN A 332 -31.75 16.10 21.06
C GLN A 332 -33.04 15.83 20.28
N ASP A 333 -33.17 14.65 19.66
CA ASP A 333 -34.38 14.21 18.92
C ASP A 333 -35.50 13.69 19.84
N LYS A 334 -35.74 14.34 20.97
CA LYS A 334 -36.81 14.00 21.92
C LYS A 334 -37.96 14.98 21.94
#